data_AF-A0A6T6CPE0-F1
#
_entry.id   AF-A0A6T6CPE0-F1
#
_cell.length_a   1.000
_cell.length_b   1.000
_cell.length_c   1.000
_cell.angle_alpha   90.00
_cell.angle_beta   90.00
_cell.angle_gamma   90.00
#
_symmetry.space_group_name_H-M   'P 1'
#
loop_
_entity.id
_entity.type
_entity.pdbx_description
1 polymer ?
#
loop_
_entity_poly.entity_id
_entity_poly.type
_entity_poly.pdbx_seq_one_letter_code
_entity_poly.pdbx_strand_id
1 'polypeptide(L)'
;MSTKEGNRFLLVFHTVVVTLVGVCGGLLLGLSIWATVNHNQEIFGLKYSGSSFLNVVGRLGILGIIVGGALVVAAILGYLSTLRDGCGTFWKIIYGIIASVLVLLLIAIAVGNLLFATRSNPKELENFFFDAWNESLKDPSYVAQLCQIEQTYHCRGFYDDSCNSTQQMQCPSCDTPVDPSITAGCWNKVLDDFKKYYYPVGILSAILALLLSMDLIAICAI
;
A
#
# COMPACT_ATOMS: atom_id res chain seq x y z
N MET A 1 -39.65 9.29 -13.73
CA MET A 1 -39.01 9.76 -12.49
C MET A 1 -38.86 11.26 -12.60
N SER A 2 -39.39 12.04 -11.65
CA SER A 2 -39.32 13.51 -11.70
C SER A 2 -37.85 13.95 -11.68
N THR A 3 -37.45 14.89 -12.53
CA THR A 3 -36.06 15.42 -12.61
C THR A 3 -35.52 15.89 -11.25
N LYS A 4 -36.41 16.32 -10.35
CA LYS A 4 -36.05 16.68 -8.97
C LYS A 4 -35.66 15.48 -8.08
N GLU A 5 -36.23 14.31 -8.30
CA GLU A 5 -35.90 13.10 -7.54
C GLU A 5 -34.57 12.49 -8.02
N GLY A 6 -34.33 12.52 -9.34
CA GLY A 6 -33.05 12.10 -9.93
C GLY A 6 -31.86 12.91 -9.39
N ASN A 7 -31.97 14.24 -9.38
CA ASN A 7 -30.89 15.10 -8.88
C ASN A 7 -30.64 14.93 -7.37
N ARG A 8 -31.68 14.62 -6.58
CA ARG A 8 -31.51 14.33 -5.15
C ARG A 8 -30.78 13.01 -4.92
N PHE A 9 -31.13 11.97 -5.68
CA PHE A 9 -30.44 10.68 -5.58
C PHE A 9 -28.95 10.82 -5.93
N LEU A 10 -28.63 11.50 -7.04
CA LEU A 10 -27.24 11.70 -7.47
C LEU A 10 -26.45 12.51 -6.43
N LEU A 11 -27.03 13.54 -5.83
CA LEU A 11 -26.38 14.32 -4.79
C LEU A 11 -26.10 13.49 -3.53
N VAL A 12 -27.05 12.65 -3.11
CA VAL A 12 -26.86 11.74 -1.97
C VAL A 12 -25.77 10.72 -2.29
N PHE A 13 -25.81 10.10 -3.47
CA PHE A 13 -24.79 9.17 -3.93
C PHE A 13 -23.41 9.81 -3.91
N HIS A 14 -23.26 11.01 -4.48
CA HIS A 14 -22.01 11.75 -4.48
C HIS A 14 -21.50 12.03 -3.08
N THR A 15 -22.38 12.53 -2.20
CA THR A 15 -22.02 12.81 -0.81
C THR A 15 -21.54 11.54 -0.09
N VAL A 16 -22.19 10.39 -0.32
CA VAL A 16 -21.78 9.11 0.28
C VAL A 16 -20.41 8.66 -0.25
N VAL A 17 -20.18 8.69 -1.56
CA VAL A 17 -18.89 8.28 -2.15
C VAL A 17 -17.77 9.19 -1.66
N VAL A 18 -17.95 10.51 -1.70
CA VAL A 18 -16.99 11.50 -1.20
C VAL A 18 -16.67 11.28 0.29
N THR A 19 -17.70 10.97 1.10
CA THR A 19 -17.51 10.66 2.52
C THR A 19 -16.65 9.40 2.71
N LEU A 20 -16.94 8.33 1.96
CA LEU A 20 -16.16 7.09 2.01
C LEU A 20 -14.70 7.33 1.59
N VAL A 21 -14.49 8.07 0.50
CA VAL A 21 -13.14 8.46 0.04
C VAL A 21 -12.41 9.26 1.12
N GLY A 22 -13.08 10.21 1.76
CA GLY A 22 -12.51 11.01 2.84
C GLY A 22 -12.15 10.20 4.08
N VAL A 23 -13.03 9.29 4.51
CA VAL A 23 -12.80 8.41 5.67
C VAL A 23 -11.66 7.43 5.37
N CYS A 24 -11.67 6.75 4.22
CA CYS A 24 -10.60 5.85 3.82
C CYS A 24 -9.27 6.59 3.67
N GLY A 25 -9.27 7.77 3.05
CA GLY A 25 -8.10 8.63 2.92
C GLY A 25 -7.55 9.09 4.28
N GLY A 26 -8.43 9.51 5.19
CA GLY A 26 -8.06 9.94 6.53
C GLY A 26 -7.50 8.80 7.39
N LEU A 27 -8.10 7.61 7.34
CA LEU A 27 -7.58 6.41 8.00
C LEU A 27 -6.21 6.02 7.44
N LEU A 28 -6.07 5.98 6.11
CA LEU A 28 -4.80 5.66 5.46
C LEU A 28 -3.72 6.68 5.85
N LEU A 29 -4.03 7.97 5.77
CA LEU A 29 -3.11 9.05 6.15
C LEU A 29 -2.71 8.92 7.62
N GLY A 30 -3.67 8.76 8.53
CA GLY A 30 -3.42 8.64 9.97
C GLY A 30 -2.57 7.42 10.32
N LEU A 31 -2.90 6.24 9.78
CA LEU A 31 -2.13 5.02 9.99
C LEU A 31 -0.72 5.13 9.40
N SER A 32 -0.58 5.80 8.25
CA SER A 32 0.72 5.98 7.60
C SER A 32 1.62 6.97 8.35
N ILE A 33 1.05 8.06 8.89
CA ILE A 33 1.77 8.98 9.79
C ILE A 33 2.17 8.24 11.07
N TRP A 34 1.23 7.52 11.69
CA TRP A 34 1.50 6.75 12.91
C TRP A 34 2.62 5.73 12.70
N ALA A 35 2.56 4.97 11.61
CA ALA A 35 3.60 4.02 11.24
C ALA A 35 4.93 4.73 11.02
N THR A 36 4.94 5.86 10.31
CA THR A 36 6.15 6.66 10.03
C THR A 36 6.82 7.20 11.29
N VAL A 37 6.03 7.61 12.29
CA VAL A 37 6.53 8.24 13.51
C VAL A 37 6.97 7.21 14.54
N ASN A 38 6.21 6.11 14.69
CA ASN A 38 6.44 5.14 15.77
C ASN A 38 7.29 3.95 15.37
N HIS A 39 7.35 3.63 14.08
CA HIS A 39 8.12 2.50 13.56
C HIS A 39 9.06 3.05 12.49
N ASN A 40 10.37 2.82 12.63
CA ASN A 40 11.33 3.20 11.60
C ASN A 40 10.79 2.70 10.24
N GLN A 41 10.84 3.56 9.22
CA GLN A 41 10.01 3.57 7.99
C GLN A 41 10.14 2.35 7.06
N GLU A 42 10.50 1.19 7.58
CA GLU A 42 11.11 0.09 6.88
C GLU A 42 10.19 -1.13 6.96
N ILE A 43 9.82 -1.67 5.80
CA ILE A 43 9.09 -2.92 5.74
C ILE A 43 9.93 -4.01 6.42
N PHE A 44 9.34 -4.72 7.38
CA PHE A 44 10.03 -5.70 8.24
C PHE A 44 11.28 -5.17 8.96
N GLY A 45 11.45 -3.85 9.08
CA GLY A 45 12.60 -3.28 9.77
C GLY A 45 13.95 -3.52 9.06
N LEU A 46 13.90 -3.75 7.75
CA LEU A 46 15.10 -3.95 6.93
C LEU A 46 15.71 -2.62 6.50
N LYS A 47 17.03 -2.59 6.35
CA LYS A 47 17.74 -1.44 5.80
C LYS A 47 17.56 -1.38 4.28
N TYR A 48 16.96 -0.29 3.81
CA TYR A 48 16.79 -0.02 2.38
C TYR A 48 17.77 1.06 1.93
N SER A 49 18.75 0.71 1.09
CA SER A 49 19.70 1.68 0.51
C SER A 49 19.45 1.89 -1.00
N GLY A 50 19.49 3.16 -1.43
CA GLY A 50 19.37 3.55 -2.85
C GLY A 50 18.14 4.40 -3.18
N SER A 51 18.17 5.07 -4.34
CA SER A 51 17.13 5.98 -4.84
C SER A 51 16.07 5.32 -5.74
N SER A 52 16.02 3.99 -5.79
CA SER A 52 15.07 3.30 -6.67
C SER A 52 13.63 3.60 -6.26
N PHE A 53 12.71 3.60 -7.23
CA PHE A 53 11.28 3.80 -6.97
C PHE A 53 10.77 2.81 -5.91
N LEU A 54 11.22 1.55 -5.95
CA LEU A 54 10.85 0.54 -4.97
C LEU A 54 11.39 0.83 -3.56
N ASN A 55 12.53 1.49 -3.40
CA ASN A 55 13.01 1.95 -2.09
C ASN A 55 12.18 3.09 -1.50
N VAL A 56 11.66 3.97 -2.35
CA VAL A 56 10.73 5.04 -1.94
C VAL A 56 9.35 4.46 -1.63
N VAL A 57 8.90 3.50 -2.44
CA VAL A 57 7.64 2.76 -2.25
C VAL A 57 7.68 1.83 -1.03
N GLY A 58 8.85 1.25 -0.78
CA GLY A 58 9.16 0.37 0.34
C GLY A 58 9.12 1.10 1.69
N ARG A 59 9.18 2.43 1.68
CA ARG A 59 8.79 3.23 2.84
C ARG A 59 7.27 3.41 2.81
N LEU A 60 6.53 2.34 3.13
CA LEU A 60 5.05 2.30 3.08
C LEU A 60 4.39 3.51 3.77
N GLY A 61 5.03 4.03 4.82
CA GLY A 61 4.60 5.25 5.50
C GLY A 61 4.51 6.48 4.60
N ILE A 62 5.51 6.74 3.75
CA ILE A 62 5.55 7.95 2.92
C ILE A 62 4.50 7.89 1.81
N LEU A 63 4.40 6.75 1.11
CA LEU A 63 3.38 6.60 0.07
C LEU A 63 1.97 6.66 0.63
N GLY A 64 1.72 6.00 1.75
CA GLY A 64 0.42 6.05 2.41
C GLY A 64 0.04 7.47 2.85
N ILE A 65 1.02 8.30 3.26
CA ILE A 65 0.81 9.73 3.51
C ILE A 65 0.41 10.47 2.23
N ILE A 66 1.13 10.28 1.12
CA ILE A 66 0.85 10.97 -0.14
C ILE A 66 -0.52 10.59 -0.69
N VAL A 67 -0.80 9.29 -0.78
CA VAL A 67 -2.07 8.76 -1.31
C VAL A 67 -3.23 9.11 -0.38
N GLY A 68 -3.07 8.91 0.93
CA GLY A 68 -4.08 9.26 1.93
C GLY A 68 -4.40 10.76 1.92
N GLY A 69 -3.37 11.61 1.87
CA GLY A 69 -3.52 13.06 1.75
C GLY A 69 -4.26 13.48 0.47
N ALA A 70 -3.92 12.88 -0.67
CA ALA A 70 -4.61 13.15 -1.94
C ALA A 70 -6.09 12.77 -1.89
N LEU A 71 -6.43 11.64 -1.27
CA LEU A 71 -7.83 11.22 -1.08
C LEU A 71 -8.61 12.18 -0.16
N VAL A 72 -8.01 12.65 0.93
CA VAL A 72 -8.62 13.65 1.82
C VAL A 72 -8.86 14.97 1.08
N VAL A 73 -7.88 15.46 0.32
CA VAL A 73 -8.03 16.67 -0.49
C VAL A 73 -9.14 16.49 -1.52
N ALA A 74 -9.19 15.36 -2.23
CA ALA A 74 -10.25 15.06 -3.18
C ALA A 74 -11.62 15.03 -2.50
N ALA A 75 -11.73 14.48 -1.29
CA ALA A 75 -12.98 14.48 -0.55
C ALA A 75 -13.46 15.90 -0.18
N ILE A 76 -12.55 16.75 0.29
CA ILE A 76 -12.86 18.17 0.56
C ILE A 76 -13.38 18.86 -0.70
N LEU A 77 -12.69 18.67 -1.83
CA LEU A 77 -13.10 19.23 -3.11
C LEU A 77 -14.44 18.68 -3.59
N GLY A 78 -14.71 17.40 -3.34
CA GLY A 78 -16.01 16.77 -3.59
C GLY A 78 -17.12 17.47 -2.82
N TYR A 79 -16.95 17.72 -1.52
CA TYR A 79 -17.95 18.49 -0.76
C TYR A 79 -18.10 19.93 -1.29
N LEU A 80 -17.01 20.61 -1.63
CA LEU A 80 -17.05 21.97 -2.18
C LEU A 80 -17.77 22.02 -3.55
N SER A 81 -17.77 20.93 -4.31
CA SER A 81 -18.47 20.83 -5.59
C SER A 81 -20.01 20.86 -5.46
N THR A 82 -20.53 20.61 -4.25
CA THR A 82 -21.97 20.69 -3.94
C THR A 82 -22.46 22.10 -3.65
N LEU A 83 -21.55 23.07 -3.50
CA LEU A 83 -21.90 24.48 -3.30
C LEU A 83 -22.73 25.00 -4.49
N ARG A 84 -23.70 25.86 -4.19
CA ARG A 84 -24.52 26.51 -5.23
C ARG A 84 -23.75 27.65 -5.89
N ASP A 85 -24.23 28.05 -7.07
CA ASP A 85 -23.73 29.18 -7.89
C ASP A 85 -22.38 28.92 -8.61
N GLY A 86 -21.83 29.94 -9.27
CA GLY A 86 -20.66 29.82 -10.17
C GLY A 86 -19.40 29.24 -9.52
N CYS A 87 -19.26 29.37 -8.19
CA CYS A 87 -18.20 28.71 -7.42
C CYS A 87 -18.33 27.18 -7.44
N GLY A 88 -19.55 26.63 -7.43
CA GLY A 88 -19.78 25.19 -7.51
C GLY A 88 -19.26 24.57 -8.80
N THR A 89 -19.49 25.23 -9.95
CA THR A 89 -19.00 24.76 -11.26
C THR A 89 -17.47 24.67 -11.31
N PHE A 90 -16.77 25.66 -10.76
CA PHE A 90 -15.31 25.65 -10.68
C PHE A 90 -14.80 24.46 -9.85
N TRP A 91 -15.37 24.23 -8.67
CA TRP A 91 -15.00 23.10 -7.82
C TRP A 91 -15.37 21.74 -8.43
N LYS A 92 -16.48 21.64 -9.15
CA LYS A 92 -16.84 20.43 -9.92
C LYS A 92 -15.78 20.08 -10.97
N ILE A 93 -15.26 21.07 -11.70
CA ILE A 93 -14.20 20.85 -12.71
C ILE A 93 -12.91 20.37 -12.02
N ILE A 94 -12.48 21.05 -10.96
CA ILE A 94 -11.26 20.68 -10.23
C ILE A 94 -11.39 19.28 -9.62
N TYR A 95 -12.51 19.00 -8.95
CA TYR A 95 -12.81 17.69 -8.41
C TYR A 95 -12.80 16.64 -9.52
N GLY A 96 -13.45 16.89 -10.65
CA GLY A 96 -13.49 15.97 -11.79
C GLY A 96 -12.10 15.60 -12.31
N ILE A 97 -11.19 16.58 -12.41
CA ILE A 97 -9.80 16.33 -12.83
C ILE A 97 -9.07 15.47 -11.79
N ILE A 98 -9.14 15.84 -10.51
CA ILE A 98 -8.43 15.13 -9.43
C ILE A 98 -8.98 13.71 -9.26
N ALA A 99 -10.31 13.54 -9.23
CA ALA A 99 -10.95 12.25 -9.15
C ALA A 99 -10.60 11.36 -10.35
N SER A 100 -10.48 11.92 -11.57
CA SER A 100 -10.02 11.15 -12.74
C SER A 100 -8.58 10.63 -12.57
N VAL A 101 -7.68 11.47 -12.06
CA VAL A 101 -6.30 11.05 -11.75
C VAL A 101 -6.29 9.97 -10.67
N LEU A 102 -7.10 10.12 -9.63
CA LEU A 102 -7.23 9.12 -8.56
C LEU A 102 -7.81 7.80 -9.07
N VAL A 103 -8.78 7.81 -9.98
CA VAL A 103 -9.30 6.60 -10.62
C VAL A 103 -8.18 5.87 -11.37
N LEU A 104 -7.41 6.58 -12.18
CA LEU A 104 -6.28 5.97 -12.90
C LEU A 104 -5.24 5.37 -11.94
N LEU A 105 -4.94 6.09 -10.86
CA LEU A 105 -4.03 5.61 -9.81
C LEU A 105 -4.58 4.35 -9.12
N LEU A 106 -5.86 4.35 -8.72
CA LEU A 106 -6.51 3.20 -8.07
C LEU A 106 -6.57 1.99 -9.00
N ILE A 107 -6.81 2.19 -10.30
CA ILE A 107 -6.75 1.11 -11.30
C ILE A 107 -5.34 0.56 -11.40
N ALA A 108 -4.31 1.42 -11.48
CA ALA A 108 -2.92 0.98 -11.52
C ALA A 108 -2.53 0.18 -10.26
N ILE A 109 -2.97 0.64 -9.07
CA ILE A 109 -2.78 -0.07 -7.80
C ILE A 109 -3.53 -1.41 -7.81
N ALA A 110 -4.78 -1.44 -8.28
CA ALA A 110 -5.57 -2.67 -8.35
C ALA A 110 -4.92 -3.71 -9.26
N VAL A 111 -4.57 -3.31 -10.49
CA VAL A 111 -3.91 -4.17 -11.47
C VAL A 111 -2.55 -4.63 -10.95
N GLY A 112 -1.73 -3.71 -10.44
CA GLY A 112 -0.42 -4.05 -9.89
C GLY A 112 -0.54 -5.08 -8.77
N ASN A 113 -1.41 -4.84 -7.78
CA ASN A 113 -1.57 -5.74 -6.65
C ASN A 113 -2.15 -7.10 -7.04
N LEU A 114 -3.12 -7.16 -7.95
CA LEU A 114 -3.67 -8.42 -8.44
C LEU A 114 -2.65 -9.22 -9.26
N LEU A 115 -1.82 -8.54 -10.07
CA LEU A 115 -0.70 -9.16 -10.78
C LEU A 115 0.33 -9.73 -9.80
N PHE A 116 0.71 -8.97 -8.76
CA PHE A 116 1.62 -9.47 -7.72
C PHE A 116 1.02 -10.62 -6.91
N ALA A 117 -0.27 -10.59 -6.61
CA ALA A 117 -0.95 -11.65 -5.87
C ALA A 117 -1.06 -12.96 -6.68
N THR A 118 -1.17 -12.88 -8.01
CA THR A 118 -1.33 -14.05 -8.89
C THR A 118 -0.01 -14.58 -9.44
N ARG A 119 1.05 -13.76 -9.49
CA ARG A 119 2.37 -14.19 -9.97
C ARG A 119 3.10 -14.96 -8.87
N SER A 120 3.66 -16.12 -9.22
CA SER A 120 4.31 -17.01 -8.27
C SER A 120 5.59 -16.41 -7.68
N ASN A 121 6.41 -15.71 -8.47
CA ASN A 121 7.63 -15.04 -8.00
C ASN A 121 7.99 -13.80 -8.87
N PRO A 122 7.60 -12.58 -8.48
CA PRO A 122 7.96 -11.36 -9.19
C PRO A 122 9.42 -10.97 -8.90
N LYS A 123 10.31 -11.17 -9.88
CA LYS A 123 11.77 -10.94 -9.75
C LYS A 123 12.13 -9.55 -9.25
N GLU A 124 11.35 -8.53 -9.60
CA GLU A 124 11.59 -7.15 -9.18
C GLU A 124 11.37 -6.98 -7.66
N LEU A 125 10.37 -7.65 -7.10
CA LEU A 125 10.09 -7.66 -5.67
C LEU A 125 11.11 -8.52 -4.92
N GLU A 126 11.46 -9.68 -5.49
CA GLU A 126 12.49 -10.58 -4.97
C GLU A 126 13.84 -9.86 -4.87
N ASN A 127 14.29 -9.21 -5.95
CA ASN A 127 15.53 -8.42 -5.96
C ASN A 127 15.48 -7.28 -4.94
N PHE A 128 14.34 -6.57 -4.84
CA PHE A 128 14.16 -5.50 -3.88
C PHE A 128 14.33 -5.97 -2.43
N PHE A 129 13.70 -7.09 -2.05
CA PHE A 129 13.87 -7.66 -0.72
C PHE A 129 15.24 -8.29 -0.50
N PHE A 130 15.84 -8.89 -1.52
CA PHE A 130 17.19 -9.44 -1.45
C PHE A 130 18.24 -8.35 -1.24
N ASP A 131 18.12 -7.22 -1.93
CA ASP A 131 19.01 -6.08 -1.76
C ASP A 131 18.88 -5.49 -0.35
N ALA A 132 17.65 -5.34 0.15
CA ALA A 132 17.39 -4.89 1.52
C ALA A 132 17.93 -5.86 2.58
N TRP A 133 17.79 -7.17 2.34
CA TRP A 133 18.35 -8.21 3.21
C TRP A 133 19.88 -8.11 3.26
N ASN A 134 20.53 -8.03 2.12
CA ASN A 134 21.99 -7.93 2.03
C ASN A 134 22.53 -6.62 2.62
N GLU A 135 21.79 -5.52 2.48
CA GLU A 135 22.17 -4.25 3.10
C GLU A 135 22.03 -4.30 4.62
N SER A 136 20.99 -4.96 5.13
CA SER A 136 20.78 -5.20 6.56
C SER A 136 21.88 -6.06 7.17
N LEU A 137 22.40 -7.04 6.43
CA LEU A 137 23.51 -7.89 6.87
C LEU A 137 24.82 -7.14 7.12
N LYS A 138 25.03 -6.01 6.43
CA LYS A 138 26.25 -5.20 6.57
C LYS A 138 26.25 -4.36 7.85
N ASP A 139 25.10 -4.21 8.50
CA ASP A 139 24.92 -3.33 9.64
C ASP A 139 24.47 -4.14 10.88
N PRO A 140 25.33 -4.29 11.89
CA PRO A 140 25.02 -5.07 13.10
C PRO A 140 23.75 -4.63 13.83
N SER A 141 23.31 -3.38 13.66
CA SER A 141 22.07 -2.88 14.28
C SER A 141 20.79 -3.43 13.63
N TYR A 142 20.88 -3.92 12.39
CA TYR A 142 19.75 -4.47 11.64
C TYR A 142 19.71 -6.00 11.64
N VAL A 143 20.83 -6.66 11.98
CA VAL A 143 20.90 -8.12 12.04
C VAL A 143 19.93 -8.69 13.07
N ALA A 144 19.69 -8.01 14.20
CA ALA A 144 18.66 -8.42 15.17
C ALA A 144 17.24 -8.48 14.55
N GLN A 145 16.93 -7.58 13.61
CA GLN A 145 15.63 -7.53 12.92
C GLN A 145 15.51 -8.69 11.92
N LEU A 146 16.61 -9.04 11.23
CA LEU A 146 16.68 -10.26 10.40
C LEU A 146 16.42 -11.52 11.23
N CYS A 147 17.04 -11.64 12.42
CA CYS A 147 16.79 -12.77 13.30
C CYS A 147 15.31 -12.87 13.72
N GLN A 148 14.65 -11.72 13.94
CA GLN A 148 13.23 -11.68 14.29
C GLN A 148 12.34 -12.17 13.13
N ILE A 149 12.68 -11.82 11.88
CA ILE A 149 11.98 -12.33 10.69
C ILE A 149 12.14 -13.85 10.60
N GLU A 150 13.36 -14.37 10.74
CA GLU A 150 13.65 -15.82 10.73
C GLU A 150 12.87 -16.57 11.80
N GLN A 151 12.78 -16.02 13.01
CA GLN A 151 11.98 -16.58 14.09
C GLN A 151 10.47 -16.53 13.82
N THR A 152 9.98 -15.41 13.28
CA THR A 152 8.54 -15.19 13.02
C THR A 152 8.03 -16.12 11.92
N TYR A 153 8.82 -16.30 10.86
CA TYR A 153 8.44 -17.10 9.69
C TYR A 153 8.98 -18.53 9.73
N HIS A 154 9.68 -18.91 10.80
CA HIS A 154 10.33 -20.21 10.97
C HIS A 154 11.14 -20.61 9.73
N CYS A 155 12.04 -19.72 9.31
CA CYS A 155 12.87 -19.86 8.13
C CYS A 155 14.30 -19.42 8.45
N ARG A 156 15.24 -19.67 7.54
CA ARG A 156 16.64 -19.24 7.68
C ARG A 156 17.14 -18.73 6.34
N GLY A 157 17.91 -17.64 6.38
CA GLY A 157 18.51 -17.03 5.19
C GLY A 157 17.47 -16.56 4.18
N PHE A 158 17.93 -15.94 3.08
CA PHE A 158 17.00 -15.42 2.07
C PHE A 158 16.52 -16.51 1.11
N TYR A 159 17.46 -17.22 0.47
CA TYR A 159 17.19 -18.29 -0.50
C TYR A 159 17.39 -19.69 0.08
N ASP A 160 18.45 -19.86 0.86
CA ASP A 160 18.91 -21.10 1.47
C ASP A 160 19.07 -20.93 2.97
N ASP A 161 19.33 -22.03 3.65
CA ASP A 161 19.55 -22.10 5.09
C ASP A 161 20.94 -21.61 5.53
N SER A 162 21.60 -20.80 4.69
CA SER A 162 22.93 -20.27 5.00
C SER A 162 22.81 -19.07 5.93
N CYS A 163 23.49 -19.15 7.09
CA CYS A 163 23.74 -18.00 7.94
C CYS A 163 25.13 -17.45 7.64
N ASN A 164 25.23 -16.14 7.40
CA ASN A 164 26.54 -15.49 7.35
C ASN A 164 27.16 -15.45 8.76
N SER A 165 28.48 -15.36 8.85
CA SER A 165 29.25 -15.23 10.09
C SER A 165 28.74 -14.11 11.01
N THR A 166 28.25 -13.00 10.45
CA THR A 166 27.64 -11.90 11.21
C THR A 166 26.28 -12.26 11.80
N GLN A 167 25.46 -13.06 11.10
CA GLN A 167 24.19 -13.59 11.60
C GLN A 167 24.41 -14.67 12.66
N GLN A 168 25.39 -15.55 12.48
CA GLN A 168 25.72 -16.61 13.44
C GLN A 168 26.03 -16.05 14.83
N MET A 169 26.66 -14.88 14.92
CA MET A 169 26.99 -14.25 16.20
C MET A 169 25.78 -13.65 16.93
N GLN A 170 24.66 -13.42 16.24
CA GLN A 170 23.53 -12.64 16.79
C GLN A 170 22.18 -13.36 16.71
N CYS A 171 22.02 -14.34 15.82
CA CYS A 171 20.79 -15.11 15.64
C CYS A 171 20.95 -16.51 16.29
N PRO A 172 20.26 -16.80 17.41
CA PRO A 172 20.25 -18.14 18.02
C PRO A 172 19.77 -19.23 17.06
N SER A 173 18.95 -18.82 16.10
CA SER A 173 18.39 -19.66 15.03
C SER A 173 19.46 -20.21 14.09
N CYS A 174 20.71 -19.72 14.10
CA CYS A 174 21.80 -20.21 13.25
C CYS A 174 22.62 -21.34 13.88
N ASP A 175 22.55 -21.52 15.20
CA ASP A 175 23.30 -22.53 15.94
C ASP A 175 22.54 -23.87 16.07
N THR A 176 21.25 -23.87 15.76
CA THR A 176 20.43 -25.09 15.77
C THR A 176 20.53 -25.83 14.43
N PRO A 177 20.59 -27.18 14.41
CA PRO A 177 20.45 -27.92 13.17
C PRO A 177 19.09 -27.61 12.53
N VAL A 178 19.08 -27.24 11.25
CA VAL A 178 17.85 -26.99 10.51
C VAL A 178 17.10 -28.32 10.42
N ASP A 179 15.83 -28.34 10.83
CA ASP A 179 14.96 -29.47 10.53
C ASP A 179 14.93 -29.63 8.99
N PRO A 180 15.26 -30.80 8.41
CA PRO A 180 15.32 -30.99 6.96
C PRO A 180 14.00 -30.64 6.22
N SER A 181 12.89 -30.53 6.94
CA SER A 181 11.61 -30.01 6.43
C SER A 181 11.54 -28.48 6.27
N ILE A 182 12.50 -27.74 6.84
CA ILE A 182 12.67 -26.27 6.83
C ILE A 182 13.84 -25.88 5.92
N THR A 183 13.94 -26.50 4.75
CA THR A 183 14.94 -26.18 3.72
C THR A 183 14.53 -25.01 2.81
N ALA A 184 13.47 -24.28 3.17
CA ALA A 184 12.95 -23.16 2.39
C ALA A 184 13.47 -21.83 2.96
N GLY A 185 14.24 -21.08 2.15
CA GLY A 185 14.63 -19.71 2.47
C GLY A 185 13.44 -18.81 2.81
N CYS A 186 13.69 -17.76 3.59
CA CYS A 186 12.65 -16.87 4.11
C CYS A 186 11.82 -16.19 3.01
N TRP A 187 12.36 -16.02 1.81
CA TRP A 187 11.66 -15.36 0.71
C TRP A 187 10.29 -15.96 0.41
N ASN A 188 10.20 -17.30 0.30
CA ASN A 188 8.93 -17.95 -0.06
C ASN A 188 7.87 -17.76 1.02
N LYS A 189 8.27 -17.81 2.31
CA LYS A 189 7.36 -17.62 3.45
C LYS A 189 6.89 -16.18 3.56
N VAL A 190 7.82 -15.24 3.40
CA VAL A 190 7.52 -13.79 3.40
C VAL A 190 6.60 -13.46 2.22
N LEU A 191 6.90 -13.96 1.01
CA LEU A 191 6.10 -13.72 -0.17
C LEU A 191 4.68 -14.30 -0.03
N ASP A 192 4.52 -15.50 0.50
CA ASP A 192 3.20 -16.10 0.73
C ASP A 192 2.37 -15.29 1.74
N ASP A 193 3.00 -14.75 2.77
CA ASP A 193 2.32 -13.87 3.72
C ASP A 193 1.98 -12.52 3.09
N PHE A 194 2.90 -11.95 2.31
CA PHE A 194 2.70 -10.73 1.54
C PHE A 194 1.51 -10.86 0.58
N LYS A 195 1.39 -11.97 -0.16
CA LYS A 195 0.30 -12.21 -1.11
C LYS A 195 -1.09 -12.15 -0.47
N LYS A 196 -1.23 -12.54 0.81
CA LYS A 196 -2.51 -12.46 1.55
C LYS A 196 -3.03 -11.03 1.69
N TYR A 197 -2.13 -10.04 1.71
CA TYR A 197 -2.49 -8.62 1.83
C TYR A 197 -2.70 -7.96 0.46
N TYR A 198 -1.94 -8.35 -0.56
CA TYR A 198 -2.04 -7.75 -1.89
C TYR A 198 -3.38 -8.04 -2.57
N TYR A 199 -3.91 -9.25 -2.40
CA TYR A 199 -5.20 -9.62 -2.99
C TYR A 199 -6.37 -8.75 -2.51
N PRO A 200 -6.65 -8.61 -1.20
CA PRO A 200 -7.74 -7.75 -0.72
C PRO A 200 -7.49 -6.28 -1.03
N VAL A 201 -6.24 -5.79 -0.98
CA VAL A 201 -5.93 -4.40 -1.37
C VAL A 201 -6.27 -4.17 -2.84
N GLY A 202 -5.90 -5.08 -3.73
CA GLY A 202 -6.22 -4.99 -5.15
C GLY A 202 -7.73 -4.93 -5.42
N ILE A 203 -8.51 -5.78 -4.74
CA ILE A 203 -9.98 -5.78 -4.83
C ILE A 203 -10.57 -4.47 -4.31
N LEU A 204 -10.15 -4.01 -3.13
CA LEU A 204 -10.64 -2.76 -2.54
C LEU A 204 -10.33 -1.56 -3.43
N SER A 205 -9.13 -1.48 -4.00
CA SER A 205 -8.77 -0.44 -4.97
C SER A 205 -9.65 -0.48 -6.22
N ALA A 206 -9.97 -1.68 -6.74
CA ALA A 206 -10.86 -1.81 -7.89
C ALA A 206 -12.30 -1.34 -7.58
N ILE A 207 -12.82 -1.70 -6.41
CA ILE A 207 -14.16 -1.25 -5.95
C ILE A 207 -14.18 0.28 -5.80
N LEU A 208 -13.17 0.87 -5.17
CA LEU A 208 -13.06 2.32 -5.01
C LEU A 208 -12.95 3.03 -6.36
N ALA A 209 -12.16 2.50 -7.30
CA ALA A 209 -12.04 3.04 -8.65
C ALA A 209 -13.40 3.03 -9.38
N LEU A 210 -14.16 1.95 -9.26
CA LEU A 210 -15.50 1.85 -9.84
C LEU A 210 -16.45 2.89 -9.22
N LEU A 211 -16.48 3.00 -7.88
CA LEU A 211 -17.32 3.97 -7.17
C LEU A 211 -16.98 5.42 -7.56
N LEU A 212 -15.70 5.78 -7.60
CA LEU A 212 -15.24 7.10 -8.05
C LEU A 212 -15.58 7.36 -9.52
N SER A 213 -15.50 6.34 -10.38
CA SER A 213 -15.90 6.47 -11.79
C SER A 213 -17.40 6.72 -11.94
N MET A 214 -18.22 6.01 -11.17
CA MET A 214 -19.67 6.26 -11.12
C MET A 214 -19.98 7.64 -10.56
N ASP A 215 -19.22 8.10 -9.57
CA ASP A 215 -19.37 9.43 -8.98
C ASP A 215 -18.99 10.55 -9.95
N LEU A 216 -17.95 10.38 -10.75
CA LEU A 216 -17.59 11.29 -11.84
C LEU A 216 -18.74 11.45 -12.85
N ILE A 217 -19.49 10.38 -13.13
CA ILE A 217 -20.67 10.46 -14.00
C ILE A 217 -21.81 11.18 -13.27
N ALA A 218 -22.02 10.87 -11.99
CA ALA A 218 -23.07 11.47 -11.18
C ALA A 218 -22.88 13.00 -11.06
N ILE A 219 -21.68 13.48 -10.78
CA ILE A 219 -21.40 14.91 -10.65
C ILE A 219 -21.53 15.69 -11.95
N CYS A 220 -21.26 15.05 -13.10
CA CYS A 220 -21.52 15.64 -14.40
C CYS A 220 -23.02 15.79 -14.70
N ALA A 221 -23.86 14.97 -14.08
CA ALA A 221 -25.31 14.96 -14.26
C ALA A 221 -26.08 15.83 -13.25
N ILE A 222 -25.42 16.32 -12.19
CA ILE A 222 -25.97 17.26 -11.17
C ILE A 222 -25.75 18.70 -11.61
#